data_AF-A0A2D0J451-F1
#
_entry.id   AF-A0A2D0J451-F1
#
_cell.length_a   1.000
_cell.length_b   1.000
_cell.length_c   1.000
_cell.angle_alpha   90.00
_cell.angle_beta   90.00
_cell.angle_gamma   90.00
#
_symmetry.space_group_name_H-M   'P 1'
#
loop_
_entity.id
_entity.type
_entity.pdbx_description
1 polymer ?
#
loop_
_entity_poly.entity_id
_entity_poly.type
_entity_poly.pdbx_seq_one_letter_code
_entity_poly.pdbx_strand_id
1 'polypeptide(L)'
;MGNTSQTGCVRTGNMKKSALLITISMLLTGCTTQWVPARSNPTPFHEANAECNISAMQQFPVKNEVAQTSRLQTVKNYCGKDCSYEQRVPITESYIIDANERSRNQVYRFCMQQKGWQQQTKYLL
;
A
#
# COMPACT_ATOMS: atom_id res chain seq x y z
N MET A 1 11.63 -58.15 -26.53
CA MET A 1 11.60 -57.49 -25.21
C MET A 1 11.11 -56.06 -25.44
N GLY A 2 9.88 -55.78 -25.00
CA GLY A 2 9.18 -54.52 -25.30
C GLY A 2 9.55 -53.42 -24.32
N ASN A 3 9.62 -52.18 -24.83
CA ASN A 3 9.64 -50.97 -24.02
C ASN A 3 8.38 -50.16 -24.36
N THR A 4 7.44 -50.15 -23.42
CA THR A 4 6.23 -49.33 -23.43
C THR A 4 6.62 -47.91 -22.98
N SER A 5 6.68 -46.96 -23.91
CA SER A 5 6.65 -45.54 -23.58
C SER A 5 5.19 -45.11 -23.51
N GLN A 6 4.67 -44.93 -22.29
CA GLN A 6 3.35 -44.34 -22.07
C GLN A 6 3.48 -42.81 -22.09
N THR A 7 3.19 -42.20 -23.23
CA THR A 7 2.86 -40.79 -23.33
C THR A 7 1.42 -40.59 -22.89
N GLY A 8 1.22 -40.30 -21.60
CA GLY A 8 -0.09 -39.92 -21.05
C GLY A 8 -0.42 -38.46 -21.35
N CYS A 9 -1.42 -38.22 -22.21
CA CYS A 9 -2.03 -36.91 -22.40
C CYS A 9 -2.67 -36.41 -21.09
N VAL A 10 -2.19 -35.27 -20.55
CA VAL A 10 -2.83 -34.61 -19.41
C VAL A 10 -4.11 -33.91 -19.89
N ARG A 11 -5.24 -34.31 -19.32
CA ARG A 11 -6.57 -33.74 -19.58
C ARG A 11 -6.64 -32.27 -19.14
N THR A 12 -6.44 -31.34 -20.06
CA THR A 12 -6.38 -29.88 -19.85
C THR A 12 -7.71 -29.22 -19.42
N GLY A 13 -8.81 -29.98 -19.39
CA GLY A 13 -10.14 -29.47 -19.01
C GLY A 13 -10.32 -29.13 -17.51
N ASN A 14 -9.57 -29.79 -16.62
CA ASN A 14 -9.67 -29.56 -15.16
C ASN A 14 -8.68 -28.50 -14.64
N MET A 15 -7.52 -28.33 -15.28
CA MET A 15 -6.49 -27.37 -14.84
C MET A 15 -6.97 -25.92 -14.86
N LYS A 16 -7.79 -25.53 -15.85
CA LYS A 16 -8.31 -24.15 -15.97
C LYS A 16 -9.31 -23.82 -14.85
N LYS A 17 -10.14 -24.79 -14.44
CA LYS A 17 -11.09 -24.65 -13.33
C LYS A 17 -10.36 -24.60 -11.99
N SER A 18 -9.37 -25.47 -11.80
CA SER A 18 -8.52 -25.44 -10.59
C SER A 18 -7.72 -24.14 -10.49
N ALA A 19 -7.16 -23.65 -11.60
CA ALA A 19 -6.45 -22.37 -11.63
C ALA A 19 -7.35 -21.19 -11.26
N LEU A 20 -8.57 -21.13 -11.80
CA LEU A 20 -9.55 -20.10 -11.48
C LEU A 20 -9.92 -20.11 -9.98
N LEU A 21 -10.13 -21.29 -9.41
CA LEU A 21 -10.43 -21.44 -7.98
C LEU A 21 -9.26 -20.99 -7.10
N ILE A 22 -8.02 -21.33 -7.47
CA ILE A 22 -6.83 -20.89 -6.74
C ILE A 22 -6.67 -19.36 -6.80
N THR A 23 -6.90 -18.75 -7.96
CA THR A 23 -6.85 -17.28 -8.11
C THR A 23 -7.91 -16.59 -7.26
N ILE A 24 -9.15 -17.10 -7.22
CA ILE A 24 -10.21 -16.55 -6.38
C ILE A 24 -9.87 -16.67 -4.89
N SER A 25 -9.33 -17.81 -4.45
CA SER A 25 -8.92 -17.99 -3.05
C SER A 25 -7.80 -17.04 -2.62
N MET A 26 -6.85 -16.72 -3.51
CA MET A 26 -5.79 -15.74 -3.20
C MET A 26 -6.33 -14.31 -3.06
N LEU A 27 -7.36 -13.97 -3.83
CA LEU A 27 -7.99 -12.63 -3.80
C LEU A 27 -8.80 -12.36 -2.51
N LEU A 28 -9.12 -13.39 -1.73
CA LEU A 28 -9.88 -13.26 -0.47
C LEU A 28 -9.00 -12.99 0.75
N THR A 29 -7.67 -13.09 0.61
CA THR A 29 -6.75 -12.80 1.72
C THR A 29 -6.54 -11.30 1.87
N GLY A 30 -6.81 -10.75 3.04
CA GLY A 30 -6.70 -9.32 3.32
C GLY A 30 -6.05 -9.05 4.67
N CYS A 31 -5.22 -8.02 4.78
CA CYS A 31 -4.75 -7.53 6.08
C CYS A 31 -5.52 -6.26 6.45
N THR A 32 -5.98 -6.20 7.70
CA THR A 32 -6.60 -4.99 8.26
C THR A 32 -5.94 -4.63 9.57
N THR A 33 -5.86 -3.34 9.88
CA THR A 33 -5.34 -2.86 11.16
C THR A 33 -6.51 -2.37 12.00
N GLN A 34 -6.64 -2.91 13.22
CA GLN A 34 -7.69 -2.52 14.15
C GLN A 34 -7.09 -2.01 15.46
N TRP A 35 -7.80 -1.10 16.12
CA TRP A 35 -7.49 -0.68 17.48
C TRP A 35 -8.08 -1.67 18.48
N VAL A 36 -7.25 -2.17 19.38
CA VAL A 36 -7.69 -3.06 20.46
C VAL A 36 -7.28 -2.49 21.82
N PRO A 37 -8.05 -2.77 22.88
CA PRO A 37 -7.64 -2.44 24.24
C PRO A 37 -6.28 -3.04 24.58
N ALA A 38 -5.38 -2.22 25.14
CA ALA A 38 -4.08 -2.64 25.65
C ALA A 38 -4.06 -2.81 27.18
N ARG A 39 -5.13 -2.41 27.87
CA ARG A 39 -5.27 -2.48 29.35
C ARG A 39 -6.71 -2.80 29.75
N SER A 40 -6.92 -3.15 31.02
CA SER A 40 -8.22 -3.55 31.56
C SER A 40 -9.28 -2.45 31.57
N ASN A 41 -8.87 -1.17 31.65
CA ASN A 41 -9.75 -0.02 31.64
C ASN A 41 -9.21 1.08 30.70
N PRO A 42 -9.33 0.92 29.37
CA PRO A 42 -8.97 1.96 28.42
C PRO A 42 -9.98 3.11 28.47
N THR A 43 -9.57 4.32 28.10
CA THR A 43 -10.54 5.38 27.81
C THR A 43 -11.46 4.90 26.68
N PRO A 44 -12.78 5.14 26.72
CA PRO A 44 -13.69 4.73 25.64
C PRO A 44 -13.16 5.14 24.27
N PHE A 45 -13.21 4.23 23.29
CA PHE A 45 -12.54 4.41 21.99
C PHE A 45 -12.89 5.75 21.32
N HIS A 46 -14.18 6.10 21.30
CA HIS A 46 -14.66 7.30 20.66
C HIS A 46 -14.08 8.57 21.30
N GLU A 47 -14.02 8.62 22.64
CA GLU A 47 -13.45 9.73 23.39
C GLU A 47 -11.94 9.83 23.15
N ALA A 48 -11.21 8.72 23.29
CA ALA A 48 -9.78 8.68 23.01
C ALA A 48 -9.46 9.11 21.57
N ASN A 49 -10.21 8.60 20.59
CA ASN A 49 -10.03 8.95 19.18
C ASN A 49 -10.30 10.44 18.93
N ALA A 50 -11.36 11.01 19.48
CA ALA A 50 -11.68 12.42 19.31
C ALA A 50 -10.60 13.33 19.92
N GLU A 51 -10.23 13.08 21.18
CA GLU A 51 -9.22 13.87 21.89
C GLU A 51 -7.84 13.77 21.21
N CYS A 52 -7.42 12.56 20.84
CA CYS A 52 -6.14 12.35 20.19
C CYS A 52 -6.08 12.99 18.80
N ASN A 53 -7.18 12.99 18.04
CA ASN A 53 -7.24 13.70 16.76
C ASN A 53 -7.15 15.21 16.94
N ILE A 54 -7.88 15.78 17.91
CA ILE A 54 -7.83 17.21 18.21
C ILE A 54 -6.42 17.63 18.63
N SER A 55 -5.81 16.91 19.58
CA SER A 55 -4.46 17.19 20.06
C SER A 55 -3.41 17.10 18.95
N ALA A 56 -3.49 16.05 18.12
CA ALA A 56 -2.57 15.89 16.99
C ALA A 56 -2.73 17.01 15.95
N MET A 57 -3.96 17.41 15.63
CA MET A 57 -4.24 18.53 14.71
C MET A 57 -3.81 19.89 15.27
N GLN A 58 -3.92 20.11 16.57
CA GLN A 58 -3.46 21.35 17.21
C GLN A 58 -1.93 21.47 17.18
N GLN A 59 -1.21 20.37 17.42
CA GLN A 59 0.25 20.36 17.37
C GLN A 59 0.79 20.37 15.93
N PHE A 60 0.14 19.65 15.03
CA PHE A 60 0.55 19.44 13.64
C PHE A 60 -0.62 19.68 12.69
N PRO A 61 -1.06 20.95 12.50
CA PRO A 61 -2.14 21.28 11.58
C PRO A 61 -1.76 20.89 10.16
N VAL A 62 -2.77 20.75 9.29
CA VAL A 62 -2.56 20.50 7.87
C VAL A 62 -1.65 21.58 7.30
N LYS A 63 -0.50 21.16 6.77
CA LYS A 63 0.50 22.06 6.21
C LYS A 63 0.84 21.61 4.79
N ASN A 64 0.10 22.15 3.83
CA ASN A 64 0.29 21.82 2.43
C ASN A 64 1.55 22.48 1.89
N GLU A 65 2.48 21.67 1.39
CA GLU A 65 3.71 22.10 0.77
C GLU A 65 3.85 21.46 -0.61
N VAL A 66 4.56 22.14 -1.52
CA VAL A 66 4.85 21.60 -2.85
C VAL A 66 6.11 20.75 -2.76
N ALA A 67 5.96 19.45 -2.96
CA ALA A 67 7.06 18.54 -3.18
C ALA A 67 7.39 18.46 -4.67
N GLN A 68 8.68 18.36 -4.98
CA GLN A 68 9.16 18.13 -6.35
C GLN A 68 9.95 16.84 -6.39
N THR A 69 9.64 15.99 -7.36
CA THR A 69 10.45 14.81 -7.69
C THR A 69 11.01 14.96 -9.09
N SER A 70 12.27 14.59 -9.27
CA SER A 70 12.90 14.58 -10.60
C SER A 70 13.22 13.14 -10.98
N ARG A 71 12.72 12.72 -12.14
CA ARG A 71 13.04 11.41 -12.71
C ARG A 71 13.59 11.56 -14.13
N LEU A 72 14.47 10.65 -14.52
CA LEU A 72 14.93 10.58 -15.91
C LEU A 72 13.88 9.85 -16.75
N GLN A 73 13.40 10.51 -17.81
CA GLN A 73 12.60 9.87 -18.83
C GLN A 73 13.42 9.73 -20.11
N THR A 74 13.35 8.57 -20.76
CA THR A 74 13.89 8.39 -22.11
C THR A 74 12.89 8.95 -23.10
N VAL A 75 13.32 9.96 -23.87
CA VAL A 75 12.55 10.54 -24.96
C VAL A 75 13.20 10.17 -26.29
N LYS A 76 12.37 9.87 -27.29
CA LYS A 76 12.83 9.61 -28.66
C LYS A 76 12.77 10.92 -29.44
N ASN A 77 13.92 11.39 -29.90
CA ASN A 77 14.05 12.58 -30.73
C ASN A 77 14.25 12.19 -32.20
N TYR A 78 13.84 13.06 -33.11
CA TYR A 78 13.94 12.84 -34.56
C TYR A 78 14.85 13.90 -35.18
N CYS A 79 15.83 13.47 -35.97
CA CYS A 79 16.82 14.31 -36.67
C CYS A 79 16.62 14.32 -38.20
N GLY A 80 15.51 13.76 -38.69
CA GLY A 80 15.17 13.66 -40.12
C GLY A 80 14.23 12.50 -40.40
N LYS A 81 13.94 12.23 -41.68
CA LYS A 81 12.96 11.21 -42.12
C LYS A 81 13.33 9.78 -41.66
N ASP A 82 14.62 9.48 -41.53
CA ASP A 82 15.16 8.17 -41.14
C ASP A 82 16.17 8.25 -39.98
N CYS A 83 16.16 9.34 -39.22
CA CYS A 83 17.12 9.58 -38.14
C CYS A 83 16.37 9.78 -36.82
N SER A 84 16.65 8.93 -35.83
CA SER A 84 16.17 9.12 -34.45
C SER A 84 17.22 8.69 -33.44
N TYR A 85 17.24 9.34 -32.30
CA TYR A 85 18.09 8.98 -31.16
C TYR A 85 17.31 9.08 -29.86
N GLU A 86 17.73 8.31 -28.87
CA GLU A 86 17.16 8.35 -27.53
C GLU A 86 17.99 9.28 -26.65
N GLN A 87 17.31 10.10 -25.86
CA GLN A 87 17.93 10.98 -24.88
C GLN A 87 17.26 10.80 -23.53
N ARG A 88 18.05 10.74 -22.45
CA ARG A 88 17.54 10.80 -21.09
C ARG A 88 17.41 12.25 -20.69
N VAL A 89 16.18 12.71 -20.46
CA VAL A 89 15.89 14.08 -20.02
C VAL A 89 15.36 14.03 -18.58
N PRO A 90 15.77 14.97 -17.72
CA PRO A 90 15.16 15.11 -16.40
C PRO A 90 13.74 15.69 -16.56
N ILE A 91 12.78 15.05 -15.91
CA ILE A 91 11.42 15.54 -15.80
C ILE A 91 11.13 15.78 -14.33
N THR A 92 10.65 16.99 -14.05
CA THR A 92 10.23 17.39 -12.72
C THR A 92 8.72 17.28 -12.61
N GLU A 93 8.26 16.52 -11.62
CA GLU A 93 6.85 16.42 -11.24
C GLU A 93 6.65 17.14 -9.91
N SER A 94 5.65 18.00 -9.82
CA SER A 94 5.30 18.74 -8.60
C SER A 94 3.95 18.27 -8.07
N TYR A 95 3.87 17.97 -6.79
CA TYR A 95 2.65 17.53 -6.12
C TYR A 95 2.54 18.18 -4.74
N ILE A 96 1.30 18.34 -4.26
CA ILE A 96 1.03 18.89 -2.93
C ILE A 96 1.06 17.74 -1.93
N ILE A 97 1.82 17.90 -0.85
CA ILE A 97 1.84 17.00 0.29
C ILE A 97 1.46 17.75 1.56
N ASP A 98 0.87 17.06 2.52
CA ASP A 98 0.79 17.56 3.89
C ASP A 98 2.09 17.23 4.61
N ALA A 99 2.97 18.22 4.72
CA ALA A 99 4.29 18.10 5.34
C ALA A 99 4.21 17.62 6.80
N ASN A 100 3.08 17.83 7.45
CA ASN A 100 2.85 17.47 8.84
C ASN A 100 2.18 16.11 9.04
N GLU A 101 1.71 15.45 7.97
CA GLU A 101 0.91 14.22 8.06
C GLU A 101 1.59 13.14 8.92
N ARG A 102 2.88 12.90 8.69
CA ARG A 102 3.65 11.87 9.40
C ARG A 102 3.75 12.18 10.90
N SER A 103 4.13 13.41 11.24
CA SER A 103 4.27 13.85 12.63
C SER A 103 2.92 13.83 13.35
N ARG A 104 1.85 14.31 12.68
CA ARG A 104 0.49 14.28 13.20
C ARG A 104 0.04 12.84 13.49
N ASN A 105 0.27 11.92 12.56
CA ASN A 105 -0.05 10.50 12.74
C ASN A 105 0.74 9.86 13.89
N GLN A 106 1.99 10.26 14.09
CA GLN A 106 2.80 9.78 15.21
C GLN A 106 2.25 10.26 16.56
N VAL A 107 1.92 11.55 16.70
CA VAL A 107 1.31 12.10 17.92
C VAL A 107 -0.04 11.44 18.21
N TYR A 108 -0.88 11.29 17.18
CA TYR A 108 -2.16 10.60 17.30
C TYR A 108 -1.99 9.17 17.85
N ARG A 109 -1.09 8.38 17.26
CA ARG A 109 -0.83 6.99 17.71
C ARG A 109 -0.28 6.94 19.13
N PHE A 110 0.62 7.84 19.49
CA PHE A 110 1.17 7.93 20.83
C PHE A 110 0.09 8.28 21.86
N CYS A 111 -0.77 9.25 21.56
CA CYS A 111 -1.92 9.58 22.41
C CYS A 111 -2.87 8.38 22.58
N MET A 112 -3.19 7.66 21.50
CA MET A 112 -4.02 6.46 21.56
C MET A 112 -3.42 5.40 22.49
N GLN A 113 -2.09 5.18 22.42
CA GLN A 113 -1.38 4.29 23.35
C GLN A 113 -1.52 4.74 24.80
N GLN A 114 -1.33 6.03 25.10
CA GLN A 114 -1.53 6.58 26.45
C GLN A 114 -2.97 6.39 26.97
N LYS A 115 -3.95 6.47 26.06
CA LYS A 115 -5.37 6.22 26.34
C LYS A 115 -5.73 4.72 26.44
N GLY A 116 -4.76 3.84 26.24
CA GLY A 116 -4.91 2.40 26.44
C GLY A 116 -5.26 1.61 25.18
N TRP A 117 -4.95 2.13 23.99
CA TRP A 117 -5.24 1.51 22.70
C TRP A 117 -3.96 1.16 21.94
N GLN A 118 -3.95 -0.01 21.31
CA GLN A 118 -2.85 -0.44 20.44
C GLN A 118 -3.38 -0.90 19.08
N GLN A 119 -2.61 -0.68 18.02
CA GLN A 119 -2.94 -1.20 16.70
C GLN A 119 -2.46 -2.64 16.59
N GLN A 120 -3.33 -3.53 16.10
CA GLN A 120 -2.98 -4.89 15.73
C GLN A 120 -3.37 -5.16 14.29
N THR A 121 -2.45 -5.75 13.54
CA THR A 121 -2.71 -6.26 12.20
C THR A 121 -3.41 -7.61 12.33
N LYS A 122 -4.62 -7.70 11.78
CA LYS A 122 -5.39 -8.94 11.67
C LYS A 122 -5.34 -9.41 10.21
N TYR A 123 -5.01 -10.68 10.02
CA TYR A 123 -5.11 -11.35 8.73
C TYR A 123 -6.51 -11.93 8.59
N LEU A 124 -7.17 -11.58 7.49
CA LEU A 124 -8.41 -12.18 7.02
C LEU A 124 -7.98 -13.33 6.09
N LEU A 125 -8.24 -14.55 6.55
CA LEU A 125 -8.09 -15.79 5.76
C LEU A 125 -9.32 -15.98 4.88
#